data_AF-R9MF05-F1
#
_entry.id   AF-R9MF05-F1
#
_cell.length_a   1.000
_cell.length_b   1.000
_cell.length_c   1.000
_cell.angle_alpha   90.00
_cell.angle_beta   90.00
_cell.angle_gamma   90.00
#
_symmetry.space_group_name_H-M   'P 1'
#
loop_
_entity.id
_entity.type
_entity.pdbx_description
1 polymer ?
#
loop_
_entity_poly.entity_id
_entity_poly.type
_entity_poly.pdbx_seq_one_letter_code
_entity_poly.pdbx_strand_id
1 'polypeptide(L)'
;MAGAQARAELRPAESLEEPALTLAGRALSSSVLVHGGGFETGADLEAVFRACGFEAEVPFYEYGGPDGSPQLTLWYNAAAETGVGIRYRYSEDGDPVLYGFGFQGLSLAEGDCRWKEDLTAPPEAVLQGVEDVEEERTYDEAGRLTAFSSSGRLDEPGHEEERVWIYCLAWTYDEGGVLRRGSFGQNPMLFGTTGSSREFFCDEAGRLCYERAYITHGSLDCYYIYEGENAAPAYGLSLDDNLGTWFPEMARYF
;
A
#
# COMPACT_ATOMS: atom_id res chain seq x y z
N MET A 1 55.91 -40.39 -29.80
CA MET A 1 55.85 -38.91 -29.82
C MET A 1 54.40 -38.50 -29.58
N ALA A 2 53.98 -38.48 -28.31
CA ALA A 2 52.63 -38.09 -27.91
C ALA A 2 52.72 -36.71 -27.25
N GLY A 3 52.04 -35.72 -27.82
CA GLY A 3 51.96 -34.37 -27.26
C GLY A 3 50.88 -34.31 -26.17
N ALA A 4 51.27 -33.93 -24.97
CA ALA A 4 50.35 -33.62 -23.89
C ALA A 4 49.95 -32.13 -23.98
N GLN A 5 48.67 -31.86 -24.26
CA GLN A 5 48.08 -30.54 -24.09
C GLN A 5 47.81 -30.30 -22.60
N ALA A 6 48.41 -29.24 -22.05
CA ALA A 6 48.08 -28.73 -20.73
C ALA A 6 46.64 -28.19 -20.74
N ARG A 7 45.76 -28.77 -19.91
CA ARG A 7 44.44 -28.20 -19.63
C ARG A 7 44.65 -26.95 -18.79
N ALA A 8 44.20 -25.80 -19.29
CA ALA A 8 44.08 -24.59 -18.51
C ALA A 8 43.00 -24.80 -17.44
N GLU A 9 43.39 -24.68 -16.17
CA GLU A 9 42.45 -24.64 -15.06
C GLU A 9 41.66 -23.34 -15.13
N LEU A 10 40.36 -23.45 -15.41
CA LEU A 10 39.40 -22.37 -15.26
C LEU A 10 39.27 -22.06 -13.77
N ARG A 11 39.81 -20.92 -13.34
CA ARG A 11 39.49 -20.38 -12.01
C ARG A 11 38.00 -19.99 -12.00
N PRO A 12 37.25 -20.31 -10.95
CA PRO A 12 35.89 -19.80 -10.82
C PRO A 12 35.94 -18.27 -10.86
N ALA A 13 35.00 -17.67 -11.59
CA ALA A 13 34.82 -16.23 -11.61
C ALA A 13 34.62 -15.77 -10.17
N GLU A 14 35.45 -14.84 -9.70
CA GLU A 14 35.19 -14.13 -8.46
C GLU A 14 33.83 -13.47 -8.61
N SER A 15 32.87 -13.94 -7.81
CA SER A 15 31.59 -13.28 -7.61
C SER A 15 31.90 -11.89 -7.07
N LEU A 16 31.92 -10.88 -7.94
CA LEU A 16 31.85 -9.49 -7.51
C LEU A 16 30.50 -9.35 -6.83
N GLU A 17 30.48 -9.40 -5.49
CA GLU A 17 29.30 -9.08 -4.70
C GLU A 17 28.85 -7.68 -5.14
N GLU A 18 27.67 -7.59 -5.76
CA GLU A 18 27.04 -6.31 -6.01
C GLU A 18 26.91 -5.59 -4.67
N PRO A 19 27.20 -4.27 -4.61
CA PRO A 19 27.09 -3.54 -3.36
C PRO A 19 25.67 -3.68 -2.81
N ALA A 20 25.56 -4.03 -1.54
CA ALA A 20 24.26 -4.22 -0.90
C ALA A 20 23.43 -2.93 -1.01
N LEU A 21 22.17 -3.08 -1.42
CA LEU A 21 21.21 -1.98 -1.42
C LEU A 21 21.00 -1.53 0.02
N THR A 22 21.20 -0.23 0.28
CA THR A 22 21.05 0.33 1.62
C THR A 22 20.29 1.65 1.60
N LEU A 23 19.67 1.98 2.74
CA LEU A 23 19.13 3.30 3.03
C LEU A 23 19.22 3.56 4.54
N ALA A 24 19.79 4.70 4.91
CA ALA A 24 20.13 5.05 6.29
C ALA A 24 20.94 3.94 6.98
N GLY A 25 21.88 3.33 6.24
CA GLY A 25 22.73 2.24 6.73
C GLY A 25 22.04 0.90 6.96
N ARG A 26 20.76 0.75 6.57
CA ARG A 26 20.00 -0.50 6.68
C ARG A 26 19.97 -1.23 5.34
N ALA A 27 20.15 -2.55 5.37
CA ALA A 27 20.07 -3.39 4.18
C ALA A 27 18.62 -3.48 3.67
N LEU A 28 18.46 -3.42 2.35
CA LEU A 28 17.17 -3.47 1.67
C LEU A 28 17.05 -4.76 0.84
N SER A 29 15.84 -5.29 0.80
CA SER A 29 15.46 -6.42 -0.06
C SER A 29 15.32 -6.00 -1.52
N SER A 30 14.77 -4.80 -1.75
CA SER A 30 14.77 -4.14 -3.05
C SER A 30 14.85 -2.63 -2.89
N SER A 31 15.23 -1.95 -3.97
CA SER A 31 15.18 -0.50 -4.07
C SER A 31 14.67 -0.08 -5.44
N VAL A 32 13.90 1.00 -5.49
CA VAL A 32 13.49 1.64 -6.75
C VAL A 32 13.53 3.15 -6.61
N LEU A 33 14.00 3.84 -7.64
CA LEU A 33 13.91 5.29 -7.77
C LEU A 33 13.05 5.63 -8.98
N VAL A 34 11.92 6.30 -8.77
CA VAL A 34 11.03 6.79 -9.83
C VAL A 34 11.37 8.24 -10.15
N HIS A 35 11.61 8.55 -11.43
CA HIS A 35 11.95 9.90 -11.87
C HIS A 35 11.69 10.10 -13.37
N GLY A 36 11.26 11.29 -13.77
CA GLY A 36 11.22 11.70 -15.18
C GLY A 36 10.45 10.76 -16.12
N GLY A 37 9.35 10.16 -15.65
CA GLY A 37 8.54 9.21 -16.42
C GLY A 37 9.13 7.79 -16.54
N GLY A 38 10.22 7.50 -15.82
CA GLY A 38 10.85 6.19 -15.76
C GLY A 38 11.21 5.79 -14.33
N PHE A 39 11.94 4.69 -14.21
CA PHE A 39 12.41 4.18 -12.92
C PHE A 39 13.72 3.41 -13.04
N GLU A 40 14.46 3.33 -11.93
CA GLU A 40 15.67 2.53 -11.77
C GLU A 40 15.48 1.54 -10.62
N THR A 41 15.52 0.23 -10.91
CA THR A 41 15.54 -0.81 -9.87
C THR A 41 16.96 -1.10 -9.41
N GLY A 42 17.15 -1.37 -8.12
CA GLY A 42 18.48 -1.48 -7.52
C GLY A 42 19.19 -0.13 -7.40
N ALA A 43 18.44 0.97 -7.41
CA ALA A 43 18.97 2.32 -7.28
C ALA A 43 19.74 2.48 -5.95
N ASP A 44 20.82 3.26 -6.00
CA ASP A 44 21.60 3.67 -4.82
C ASP A 44 20.85 4.78 -4.06
N LEU A 45 19.83 4.37 -3.31
CA LEU A 45 19.01 5.28 -2.51
C LEU A 45 19.81 5.93 -1.36
N GLU A 46 20.87 5.28 -0.87
CA GLU A 46 21.77 5.85 0.13
C GLU A 46 22.52 7.07 -0.43
N ALA A 47 22.98 7.01 -1.69
CA ALA A 47 23.56 8.18 -2.36
C ALA A 47 22.54 9.32 -2.54
N VAL A 48 21.31 9.01 -2.96
CA VAL A 48 20.22 9.99 -3.07
C VAL A 48 19.92 10.62 -1.70
N PHE A 49 19.86 9.79 -0.66
CA PHE A 49 19.60 10.21 0.71
C PHE A 49 20.63 11.23 1.19
N ARG A 50 21.92 10.95 0.98
CA ARG A 50 23.02 11.87 1.29
C ARG A 50 23.00 13.13 0.42
N ALA A 51 22.75 12.99 -0.88
CA ALA A 51 22.70 14.13 -1.80
C ALA A 51 21.57 15.12 -1.46
N CYS A 52 20.45 14.63 -0.94
CA CYS A 52 19.34 15.47 -0.47
C CYS A 52 19.60 16.11 0.90
N GLY A 53 20.73 15.81 1.54
CA GLY A 53 21.11 16.35 2.84
C GLY A 53 20.25 15.81 3.99
N PHE A 54 19.72 14.59 3.87
CA PHE A 54 19.04 13.92 4.98
C PHE A 54 20.08 13.47 6.03
N GLU A 55 20.81 14.41 6.62
CA GLU A 55 22.03 14.10 7.40
C GLU A 55 21.80 13.81 8.89
N ALA A 56 20.55 13.78 9.40
CA ALA A 56 20.29 13.22 10.74
C ALA A 56 18.81 12.87 10.96
N GLU A 57 18.50 11.58 10.80
CA GLU A 57 17.46 10.73 11.44
C GLU A 57 16.01 11.17 11.56
N VAL A 58 15.63 12.44 11.43
CA VAL A 58 14.23 12.86 11.59
C VAL A 58 13.52 12.59 10.27
N PRO A 59 12.63 11.60 10.21
CA PRO A 59 11.86 11.33 9.01
C PRO A 59 10.86 12.47 8.84
N PHE A 60 10.54 12.78 7.59
CA PHE A 60 9.42 13.65 7.27
C PHE A 60 8.10 13.05 7.75
N TYR A 61 7.95 11.73 7.64
CA TYR A 61 6.77 11.02 8.10
C TYR A 61 7.10 9.59 8.54
N GLU A 62 6.45 9.14 9.60
CA GLU A 62 6.49 7.76 10.07
C GLU A 62 5.07 7.27 10.27
N TYR A 63 4.82 6.02 9.91
CA TYR A 63 3.55 5.35 10.18
C TYR A 63 3.80 4.01 10.86
N GLY A 64 3.16 3.83 12.01
CA GLY A 64 3.10 2.56 12.74
C GLY A 64 1.82 1.81 12.42
N GLY A 65 1.91 0.49 12.30
CA GLY A 65 0.76 -0.39 12.19
C GLY A 65 -0.09 -0.41 13.46
N PRO A 66 -1.24 -1.13 13.44
CA PRO A 66 -2.15 -1.22 14.58
C PRO A 66 -1.52 -1.78 15.86
N ASP A 67 -0.46 -2.58 15.73
CA ASP A 67 0.33 -3.15 16.82
C ASP A 67 1.50 -2.25 17.25
N GLY A 68 1.64 -1.06 16.64
CA GLY A 68 2.74 -0.13 16.85
C GLY A 68 4.01 -0.47 16.08
N SER A 69 4.02 -1.53 15.25
CA SER A 69 5.18 -1.90 14.45
C SER A 69 5.43 -0.87 13.33
N PRO A 70 6.67 -0.42 13.09
CA PRO A 70 6.97 0.47 11.98
C PRO A 70 6.50 -0.11 10.64
N GLN A 71 5.69 0.63 9.88
CA GLN A 71 5.25 0.22 8.54
C GLN A 71 5.87 1.09 7.45
N LEU A 72 6.12 2.36 7.73
CA LEU A 72 6.69 3.32 6.79
C LEU A 72 7.61 4.31 7.53
N THR A 73 8.76 4.58 6.93
CA THR A 73 9.59 5.75 7.24
C THR A 73 9.84 6.50 5.94
N LEU A 74 9.58 7.80 5.90
CA LEU A 74 9.73 8.65 4.72
C LEU A 74 10.58 9.87 5.04
N TRP A 75 11.58 10.15 4.22
CA TRP A 75 12.32 11.40 4.18
C TRP A 75 11.95 12.16 2.91
N TYR A 76 11.69 13.45 3.03
CA TYR A 76 11.22 14.27 1.91
C TYR A 76 11.87 15.65 1.95
N ASN A 77 12.41 16.06 0.81
CA ASN A 77 12.94 17.40 0.59
C ASN A 77 11.97 18.16 -0.30
N ALA A 78 11.19 19.05 0.32
CA ALA A 78 10.19 19.86 -0.40
C ALA A 78 10.79 20.81 -1.44
N ALA A 79 12.02 21.31 -1.24
CA ALA A 79 12.65 22.24 -2.17
C ALA A 79 13.11 21.55 -3.47
N ALA A 80 13.54 20.28 -3.36
CA ALA A 80 13.95 19.45 -4.48
C ALA A 80 12.84 18.51 -4.99
N GLU A 81 11.66 18.54 -4.37
CA GLU A 81 10.56 17.59 -4.55
C GLU A 81 11.03 16.13 -4.62
N THR A 82 12.02 15.78 -3.81
CA THR A 82 12.65 14.46 -3.82
C THR A 82 12.42 13.78 -2.49
N GLY A 83 12.00 12.52 -2.51
CA GLY A 83 11.82 11.73 -1.30
C GLY A 83 12.41 10.34 -1.45
N VAL A 84 12.80 9.76 -0.31
CA VAL A 84 13.21 8.36 -0.17
C VAL A 84 12.58 7.79 1.08
N GLY A 85 12.27 6.50 1.09
CA GLY A 85 11.64 5.88 2.24
C GLY A 85 11.87 4.38 2.31
N ILE A 86 11.48 3.82 3.45
CA ILE A 86 11.52 2.40 3.76
C ILE A 86 10.10 1.95 4.04
N ARG A 87 9.63 0.96 3.29
CA ARG A 87 8.45 0.15 3.61
C ARG A 87 8.90 -1.10 4.37
N TYR A 88 8.29 -1.34 5.52
CA TYR A 88 8.59 -2.51 6.36
C TYR A 88 7.52 -3.57 6.19
N ARG A 89 7.91 -4.82 5.92
CA ARG A 89 6.99 -5.96 5.88
C ARG A 89 7.46 -7.02 6.87
N TYR A 90 6.58 -7.44 7.75
CA TYR A 90 6.91 -8.45 8.75
C TYR A 90 6.58 -9.85 8.21
N SER A 91 7.52 -10.78 8.34
CA SER A 91 7.23 -12.21 8.20
C SER A 91 6.61 -12.74 9.49
N GLU A 92 6.13 -13.98 9.46
CA GLU A 92 5.64 -14.67 10.67
C GLU A 92 6.73 -14.79 11.76
N ASP A 93 8.01 -14.76 11.37
CA ASP A 93 9.16 -14.84 12.26
C ASP A 93 9.47 -13.50 12.98
N GLY A 94 8.77 -12.42 12.63
CA GLY A 94 8.79 -11.13 13.34
C GLY A 94 9.89 -10.15 12.94
N ASP A 95 10.92 -10.58 12.21
CA ASP A 95 11.92 -9.67 11.66
C ASP A 95 11.37 -8.93 10.42
N PRO A 96 11.52 -7.59 10.34
CA PRO A 96 11.05 -6.85 9.18
C PRO A 96 11.96 -7.06 7.97
N VAL A 97 11.34 -7.29 6.82
CA VAL A 97 11.95 -7.13 5.51
C VAL A 97 11.76 -5.69 5.05
N LEU A 98 12.85 -5.03 4.67
CA LEU A 98 12.87 -3.60 4.33
C LEU A 98 12.91 -3.44 2.82
N TYR A 99 12.05 -2.56 2.30
CA TYR A 99 11.98 -2.24 0.88
C TYR A 99 12.19 -0.74 0.73
N GLY A 100 13.24 -0.36 -0.01
CA GLY A 100 13.53 1.04 -0.29
C GLY A 100 12.75 1.53 -1.49
N PHE A 101 12.32 2.78 -1.42
CA PHE A 101 11.75 3.46 -2.57
C PHE A 101 12.22 4.91 -2.58
N GLY A 102 12.22 5.53 -3.75
CA GLY A 102 12.51 6.94 -3.93
C GLY A 102 11.71 7.51 -5.08
N PHE A 103 11.45 8.81 -5.03
CA PHE A 103 10.73 9.55 -6.06
C PHE A 103 11.33 10.93 -6.27
N GLN A 104 11.18 11.45 -7.48
CA GLN A 104 11.50 12.82 -7.86
C GLN A 104 10.31 13.47 -8.56
N GLY A 105 9.90 14.63 -8.03
CA GLY A 105 8.70 15.35 -8.42
C GLY A 105 7.47 14.87 -7.67
N LEU A 106 6.45 15.73 -7.65
CA LEU A 106 5.13 15.41 -7.14
C LEU A 106 4.17 15.14 -8.29
N SER A 107 3.25 14.19 -8.11
CA SER A 107 2.09 14.08 -8.98
C SER A 107 1.02 15.10 -8.58
N LEU A 108 0.20 15.48 -9.57
CA LEU A 108 -1.02 16.20 -9.28
C LEU A 108 -2.00 15.24 -8.62
N ALA A 109 -2.62 15.68 -7.52
CA ALA A 109 -3.76 15.00 -6.93
C ALA A 109 -4.95 14.99 -7.91
N GLU A 110 -4.96 14.05 -8.85
CA GLU A 110 -6.05 13.84 -9.81
C GLU A 110 -6.92 12.66 -9.36
N GLY A 111 -8.25 12.80 -9.45
CA GLY A 111 -9.21 11.73 -9.15
C GLY A 111 -9.97 11.88 -7.83
N ASP A 112 -10.86 10.91 -7.59
CA ASP A 112 -11.64 10.82 -6.35
C ASP A 112 -10.73 10.34 -5.20
N CYS A 113 -10.54 11.22 -4.22
CA CYS A 113 -9.70 10.93 -3.07
C CYS A 113 -10.54 10.28 -1.96
N ARG A 114 -10.20 9.04 -1.58
CA ARG A 114 -10.94 8.26 -0.56
C ARG A 114 -11.10 8.96 0.78
N TRP A 115 -10.15 9.82 1.17
CA TRP A 115 -10.27 10.60 2.41
C TRP A 115 -11.46 11.58 2.43
N LYS A 116 -12.08 11.86 1.27
CA LYS A 116 -13.30 12.68 1.15
C LYS A 116 -14.60 11.87 1.23
N GLU A 117 -14.52 10.55 1.17
CA GLU A 117 -15.70 9.68 1.12
C GLU A 117 -16.26 9.37 2.50
N ASP A 118 -17.54 9.00 2.57
CA ASP A 118 -18.10 8.41 3.79
C ASP A 118 -17.59 6.98 3.93
N LEU A 119 -16.60 6.81 4.83
CA LEU A 119 -15.96 5.54 5.09
C LEU A 119 -16.89 4.49 5.69
N THR A 120 -18.07 4.89 6.18
CA THR A 120 -19.05 4.02 6.85
C THR A 120 -20.30 3.73 6.01
N ALA A 121 -20.39 4.32 4.82
CA ALA A 121 -21.49 4.07 3.89
C ALA A 121 -21.26 2.77 3.11
N PRO A 122 -22.21 1.82 3.14
CA PRO A 122 -22.23 0.71 2.19
C PRO A 122 -22.33 1.22 0.74
N PRO A 123 -21.77 0.50 -0.24
CA PRO A 123 -21.93 0.86 -1.65
C PRO A 123 -23.41 0.88 -2.07
N GLU A 124 -23.81 1.85 -2.88
CA GLU A 124 -25.11 1.83 -3.55
C GLU A 124 -25.07 0.78 -4.67
N ALA A 125 -25.80 -0.33 -4.51
CA ALA A 125 -25.79 -1.41 -5.49
C ALA A 125 -26.64 -1.04 -6.72
N VAL A 126 -26.01 -0.99 -7.90
CA VAL A 126 -26.68 -1.21 -9.19
C VAL A 126 -25.83 -2.21 -9.97
N LEU A 127 -26.17 -3.49 -9.86
CA LEU A 127 -25.49 -4.56 -10.58
C LEU A 127 -26.39 -5.12 -11.67
N GLN A 128 -25.88 -5.17 -12.89
CA GLN A 128 -26.50 -5.94 -13.97
C GLN A 128 -26.11 -7.41 -13.80
N GLY A 129 -27.07 -8.33 -14.02
CA GLY A 129 -26.82 -9.78 -13.95
C GLY A 129 -26.90 -10.39 -12.55
N VAL A 130 -27.34 -9.64 -11.54
CA VAL A 130 -27.60 -10.17 -10.19
C VAL A 130 -29.00 -9.77 -9.74
N GLU A 131 -29.82 -10.76 -9.41
CA GLU A 131 -31.20 -10.61 -8.94
C GLU A 131 -31.35 -11.08 -7.48
N ASP A 132 -32.54 -10.90 -6.90
CA ASP A 132 -32.87 -11.32 -5.54
C ASP A 132 -31.82 -10.89 -4.50
N VAL A 133 -31.42 -9.63 -4.57
CA VAL A 133 -30.42 -9.04 -3.68
C VAL A 133 -30.96 -8.97 -2.26
N GLU A 134 -30.22 -9.57 -1.34
CA GLU A 134 -30.45 -9.55 0.09
C GLU A 134 -29.30 -8.82 0.78
N GLU A 135 -29.63 -8.02 1.79
CA GLU A 135 -28.67 -7.24 2.56
C GLU A 135 -28.85 -7.50 4.05
N GLU A 136 -27.74 -7.69 4.74
CA GLU A 136 -27.69 -7.82 6.19
C GLU A 136 -26.88 -6.66 6.78
N ARG A 137 -27.40 -6.09 7.87
CA ARG A 137 -26.78 -4.96 8.58
C ARG A 137 -26.72 -5.29 10.06
N THR A 138 -25.52 -5.18 10.63
CA THR A 138 -25.30 -5.33 12.07
C THR A 138 -24.92 -3.99 12.67
N TYR A 139 -25.51 -3.68 13.82
CA TYR A 139 -25.27 -2.43 14.54
C TYR A 139 -24.76 -2.73 15.95
N ASP A 140 -23.97 -1.81 16.51
CA ASP A 140 -23.64 -1.84 17.93
C ASP A 140 -24.77 -1.24 18.80
N GLU A 141 -24.57 -1.24 20.12
CA GLU A 141 -25.55 -0.72 21.09
C GLU A 141 -25.84 0.79 20.91
N ALA A 142 -24.94 1.54 20.27
CA ALA A 142 -25.10 2.96 19.96
C ALA A 142 -25.80 3.19 18.61
N GLY A 143 -26.15 2.12 17.89
CA GLY A 143 -26.81 2.19 16.59
C GLY A 143 -25.87 2.47 15.41
N ARG A 144 -24.55 2.30 15.59
CA ARG A 144 -23.57 2.48 14.50
C ARG A 144 -23.41 1.18 13.73
N LEU A 145 -23.29 1.28 12.41
CA LEU A 145 -23.10 0.13 11.53
C LEU A 145 -21.71 -0.49 11.75
N THR A 146 -21.66 -1.77 12.14
CA THR A 146 -20.43 -2.51 12.39
C THR A 146 -20.15 -3.59 11.36
N ALA A 147 -21.18 -4.06 10.65
CA ALA A 147 -21.02 -4.95 9.52
C ALA A 147 -22.14 -4.77 8.50
N PHE A 148 -21.79 -4.91 7.22
CA PHE A 148 -22.73 -4.99 6.11
C PHE A 148 -22.32 -6.14 5.20
N SER A 149 -23.28 -6.96 4.81
CA SER A 149 -23.08 -7.96 3.75
C SER A 149 -24.23 -7.93 2.78
N SER A 150 -23.92 -8.17 1.51
CA SER A 150 -24.90 -8.28 0.45
C SER A 150 -24.65 -9.53 -0.36
N SER A 151 -25.72 -10.21 -0.78
CA SER A 151 -25.69 -11.39 -1.64
C SER A 151 -26.85 -11.37 -2.62
N GLY A 152 -26.74 -12.08 -3.73
CA GLY A 152 -27.78 -12.17 -4.74
C GLY A 152 -27.62 -13.43 -5.59
N ARG A 153 -28.53 -13.64 -6.54
CA ARG A 153 -28.51 -14.78 -7.46
C ARG A 153 -28.05 -14.32 -8.83
N LEU A 154 -27.22 -15.12 -9.49
CA LEU A 154 -26.77 -14.82 -10.84
C LEU A 154 -27.92 -15.01 -11.84
N ASP A 155 -28.15 -14.01 -12.68
CA ASP A 155 -29.04 -14.08 -13.85
C ASP A 155 -28.27 -14.70 -15.03
N GLU A 156 -27.76 -15.92 -14.84
CA GLU A 156 -27.03 -16.67 -15.85
C GLU A 156 -27.60 -18.09 -16.01
N PRO A 157 -27.87 -18.56 -17.25
CA PRO A 157 -28.36 -19.90 -17.49
C PRO A 157 -27.45 -20.97 -16.90
N GLY A 158 -28.00 -21.81 -16.03
CA GLY A 158 -27.25 -22.87 -15.33
C GLY A 158 -26.65 -22.47 -13.98
N HIS A 159 -26.73 -21.21 -13.59
CA HIS A 159 -26.34 -20.68 -12.26
C HIS A 159 -27.50 -20.04 -11.49
N GLU A 160 -28.73 -20.20 -12.00
CA GLU A 160 -29.99 -19.65 -11.44
C GLU A 160 -30.24 -20.04 -9.97
N GLU A 161 -29.60 -21.10 -9.48
CA GLU A 161 -29.68 -21.56 -8.09
C GLU A 161 -28.58 -21.05 -7.16
N GLU A 162 -27.49 -20.53 -7.70
CA GLU A 162 -26.31 -20.15 -6.96
C GLU A 162 -26.45 -18.73 -6.39
N ARG A 163 -26.55 -18.63 -5.07
CA ARG A 163 -26.45 -17.35 -4.37
C ARG A 163 -24.99 -17.01 -4.15
N VAL A 164 -24.56 -15.90 -4.71
CA VAL A 164 -23.22 -15.37 -4.61
C VAL A 164 -23.20 -14.18 -3.66
N TRP A 165 -22.12 -14.06 -2.88
CA TRP A 165 -21.86 -12.83 -2.14
C TRP A 165 -21.52 -11.71 -3.12
N ILE A 166 -21.86 -10.47 -2.77
CA ILE A 166 -21.61 -9.27 -3.58
C ILE A 166 -20.61 -8.39 -2.86
N TYR A 167 -20.93 -8.02 -1.61
CA TYR A 167 -20.11 -7.16 -0.76
C TYR A 167 -20.03 -7.73 0.66
N CYS A 168 -18.89 -7.51 1.31
CA CYS A 168 -18.68 -7.75 2.73
C CYS A 168 -17.89 -6.57 3.31
N LEU A 169 -18.46 -5.86 4.28
CA LEU A 169 -17.85 -4.72 4.94
C LEU A 169 -17.92 -4.90 6.45
N ALA A 170 -16.87 -4.47 7.14
CA ALA A 170 -16.85 -4.42 8.60
C ALA A 170 -16.15 -3.15 9.08
N TRP A 171 -16.62 -2.62 10.21
CA TRP A 171 -16.08 -1.42 10.84
C TRP A 171 -15.82 -1.68 12.32
N THR A 172 -14.75 -1.10 12.84
CA THR A 172 -14.44 -1.09 14.27
C THR A 172 -14.34 0.34 14.76
N TYR A 173 -15.08 0.64 15.81
CA TYR A 173 -15.04 1.91 16.53
C TYR A 173 -14.36 1.72 17.88
N ASP A 174 -13.77 2.77 18.42
CA ASP A 174 -13.31 2.78 19.81
C ASP A 174 -14.46 3.03 20.80
N GLU A 175 -14.14 3.06 22.10
CA GLU A 175 -15.10 3.34 23.17
C GLU A 175 -15.76 4.72 23.05
N GLY A 176 -15.06 5.70 22.48
CA GLY A 176 -15.58 7.05 22.21
C GLY A 176 -16.47 7.12 20.96
N GLY A 177 -16.51 6.04 20.17
CA GLY A 177 -17.25 5.96 18.93
C GLY A 177 -16.54 6.48 17.69
N VAL A 178 -15.24 6.72 17.79
CA VAL A 178 -14.43 7.14 16.65
C VAL A 178 -14.11 5.90 15.81
N LEU A 179 -14.30 5.99 14.50
CA LEU A 179 -13.93 4.93 13.56
C LEU A 179 -12.41 4.71 13.61
N ARG A 180 -11.97 3.47 13.77
CA ARG A 180 -10.54 3.12 13.86
C ARG A 180 -10.05 2.31 12.67
N ARG A 181 -10.89 1.42 12.16
CA ARG A 181 -10.57 0.64 10.96
C ARG A 181 -11.83 0.17 10.27
N GLY A 182 -11.68 -0.15 9.00
CA GLY A 182 -12.68 -0.93 8.28
C GLY A 182 -12.03 -1.87 7.28
N SER A 183 -12.80 -2.87 6.89
CA SER A 183 -12.49 -3.76 5.79
C SER A 183 -13.60 -3.71 4.76
N PHE A 184 -13.20 -3.89 3.51
CA PHE A 184 -14.08 -3.93 2.36
C PHE A 184 -13.70 -5.13 1.50
N GLY A 185 -14.71 -5.86 1.07
CA GLY A 185 -14.60 -6.89 0.05
C GLY A 185 -15.74 -6.74 -0.94
N GLN A 186 -15.43 -6.91 -2.22
CA GLN A 186 -16.39 -7.08 -3.29
C GLN A 186 -16.04 -8.34 -4.08
N ASN A 187 -17.06 -9.00 -4.62
CA ASN A 187 -16.86 -10.26 -5.31
C ASN A 187 -16.02 -10.05 -6.60
N PRO A 188 -14.79 -10.60 -6.67
CA PRO A 188 -13.91 -10.35 -7.81
C PRO A 188 -14.43 -10.94 -9.12
N MET A 189 -15.36 -11.90 -9.08
CA MET A 189 -16.02 -12.40 -10.29
C MET A 189 -16.98 -11.38 -10.89
N LEU A 190 -17.61 -10.53 -10.06
CA LEU A 190 -18.58 -9.54 -10.51
C LEU A 190 -17.91 -8.21 -10.89
N PHE A 191 -16.85 -7.83 -10.17
CA PHE A 191 -16.24 -6.49 -10.27
C PHE A 191 -14.82 -6.48 -10.83
N GLY A 192 -14.24 -7.66 -11.09
CA GLY A 192 -12.82 -7.81 -11.34
C GLY A 192 -11.99 -7.78 -10.06
N THR A 193 -10.70 -8.07 -10.20
CA THR A 193 -9.80 -8.32 -9.06
C THR A 193 -9.23 -7.04 -8.46
N THR A 194 -8.99 -5.99 -9.25
CA THR A 194 -8.41 -4.73 -8.78
C THR A 194 -9.32 -4.06 -7.75
N GLY A 195 -8.81 -3.80 -6.55
CA GLY A 195 -9.57 -3.23 -5.44
C GLY A 195 -10.64 -4.15 -4.87
N SER A 196 -10.61 -5.45 -5.19
CA SER A 196 -11.60 -6.43 -4.72
C SER A 196 -11.60 -6.62 -3.20
N SER A 197 -10.47 -6.34 -2.55
CA SER A 197 -10.40 -6.24 -1.10
C SER A 197 -9.60 -5.01 -0.69
N ARG A 198 -9.96 -4.45 0.47
CA ARG A 198 -9.27 -3.31 1.07
C ARG A 198 -9.37 -3.36 2.59
N GLU A 199 -8.32 -2.92 3.24
CA GLU A 199 -8.32 -2.58 4.66
C GLU A 199 -7.89 -1.12 4.82
N PHE A 200 -8.48 -0.42 5.77
CA PHE A 200 -8.13 0.97 6.04
C PHE A 200 -8.17 1.28 7.53
N PHE A 201 -7.38 2.28 7.91
CA PHE A 201 -7.14 2.67 9.28
C PHE A 201 -7.29 4.18 9.42
N CYS A 202 -7.82 4.58 10.57
CA CYS A 202 -8.07 5.97 10.91
C CYS A 202 -7.30 6.35 12.17
N ASP A 203 -6.93 7.62 12.26
CA ASP A 203 -6.28 8.17 13.44
C ASP A 203 -7.25 8.42 14.61
N GLU A 204 -6.77 9.09 15.66
CA GLU A 204 -7.57 9.45 16.84
C GLU A 204 -8.71 10.43 16.59
N ALA A 205 -8.64 11.20 15.51
CA ALA A 205 -9.71 12.07 15.08
C ALA A 205 -10.66 11.40 14.08
N GLY A 206 -10.44 10.13 13.72
CA GLY A 206 -11.22 9.40 12.72
C GLY A 206 -10.86 9.76 11.28
N ARG A 207 -9.70 10.37 11.04
CA ARG A 207 -9.20 10.71 9.69
C ARG A 207 -8.51 9.49 9.09
N LEU A 208 -8.82 9.17 7.83
CA LEU A 208 -8.16 8.09 7.09
C LEU A 208 -6.65 8.35 7.00
N CYS A 209 -5.82 7.47 7.55
CA CYS A 209 -4.36 7.64 7.62
C CYS A 209 -3.60 6.62 6.75
N TYR A 210 -4.16 5.42 6.57
CA TYR A 210 -3.59 4.36 5.77
C TYR A 210 -4.69 3.49 5.18
N GLU A 211 -4.49 3.04 3.94
CA GLU A 211 -5.26 1.96 3.37
C GLU A 211 -4.39 1.05 2.52
N ARG A 212 -4.80 -0.20 2.42
CA ARG A 212 -4.20 -1.22 1.56
C ARG A 212 -5.28 -1.86 0.73
N ALA A 213 -5.15 -1.78 -0.59
CA ALA A 213 -6.05 -2.45 -1.52
C ALA A 213 -5.32 -3.57 -2.26
N TYR A 214 -6.01 -4.68 -2.50
CA TYR A 214 -5.49 -5.71 -3.40
C TYR A 214 -5.47 -5.19 -4.83
N ILE A 215 -4.39 -5.49 -5.55
CA ILE A 215 -4.27 -5.34 -7.00
C ILE A 215 -3.66 -6.62 -7.57
N THR A 216 -3.84 -6.89 -8.86
CA THR A 216 -3.51 -8.19 -9.46
C THR A 216 -2.06 -8.65 -9.21
N HIS A 217 -1.11 -7.73 -9.15
CA HIS A 217 0.33 -8.00 -8.96
C HIS A 217 0.83 -7.80 -7.53
N GLY A 218 -0.04 -7.44 -6.58
CA GLY A 218 0.32 -7.23 -5.18
C GLY A 218 -0.70 -6.41 -4.41
N SER A 219 -0.27 -5.26 -3.88
CA SER A 219 -1.15 -4.31 -3.21
C SER A 219 -0.82 -2.87 -3.56
N LEU A 220 -1.83 -2.02 -3.49
CA LEU A 220 -1.66 -0.58 -3.46
C LEU A 220 -1.82 -0.11 -2.01
N ASP A 221 -0.74 0.42 -1.45
CA ASP A 221 -0.70 0.97 -0.09
C ASP A 221 -0.74 2.50 -0.19
N CYS A 222 -1.76 3.15 0.36
CA CYS A 222 -1.89 4.61 0.35
C CYS A 222 -1.77 5.15 1.78
N TYR A 223 -0.90 6.14 1.96
CA TYR A 223 -0.69 6.86 3.22
C TYR A 223 -1.16 8.29 3.07
N TYR A 224 -1.99 8.74 4.00
CA TYR A 224 -2.54 10.10 4.03
C TYR A 224 -1.83 10.89 5.13
N ILE A 225 -1.04 11.88 4.72
CA ILE A 225 -0.11 12.59 5.61
C ILE A 225 -0.72 13.94 5.96
N TYR A 226 -1.07 14.13 7.22
CA TYR A 226 -1.71 15.33 7.74
C TYR A 226 -0.68 16.25 8.40
N GLU A 227 -0.82 17.55 8.15
CA GLU A 227 -0.14 18.58 8.92
C GLU A 227 -1.06 19.08 10.02
N GLY A 228 -0.69 18.87 11.29
CA GLY A 228 -1.47 19.31 12.44
C GLY A 228 -2.89 18.71 12.50
N GLU A 229 -3.86 19.55 12.87
CA GLU A 229 -5.26 19.16 13.10
C GLU A 229 -6.16 19.35 11.87
N ASN A 230 -5.55 19.49 10.68
CA ASN A 230 -6.32 19.68 9.45
C ASN A 230 -7.21 18.46 9.13
N ALA A 231 -8.40 18.72 8.61
CA ALA A 231 -9.33 17.66 8.18
C ALA A 231 -8.90 16.99 6.87
N ALA A 232 -8.17 17.72 6.02
CA ALA A 232 -7.58 17.22 4.79
C ALA A 232 -6.11 16.86 5.00
N PRO A 233 -5.60 15.77 4.40
CA PRO A 233 -4.17 15.51 4.36
C PRO A 233 -3.48 16.58 3.51
N ALA A 234 -2.23 16.90 3.83
CA ALA A 234 -1.37 17.77 3.01
C ALA A 234 -0.73 16.97 1.86
N TYR A 235 -0.50 15.67 2.07
CA TYR A 235 0.10 14.78 1.08
C TYR A 235 -0.54 13.40 1.05
N GLY A 236 -0.42 12.73 -0.09
CA GLY A 236 -0.72 11.31 -0.25
C GLY A 236 0.49 10.59 -0.82
N LEU A 237 0.94 9.52 -0.16
CA LEU A 237 1.95 8.61 -0.69
C LEU A 237 1.26 7.30 -1.09
N SER A 238 1.25 6.99 -2.37
CA SER A 238 0.83 5.70 -2.91
C SER A 238 2.06 4.84 -3.18
N LEU A 239 2.06 3.60 -2.71
CA LEU A 239 3.09 2.60 -3.00
C LEU A 239 2.44 1.40 -3.70
N ASP A 240 2.79 1.18 -4.96
CA ASP A 240 2.36 0.02 -5.75
C ASP A 240 3.37 -1.12 -5.55
N ASP A 241 2.97 -2.17 -4.81
CA ASP A 241 3.73 -3.42 -4.66
C ASP A 241 3.63 -4.25 -5.93
N ASN A 242 4.67 -4.16 -6.76
CA ASN A 242 4.85 -5.00 -7.93
C ASN A 242 5.85 -6.10 -7.62
N LEU A 243 5.33 -7.21 -7.09
CA LEU A 243 6.07 -8.43 -6.77
C LEU A 243 7.30 -8.20 -5.87
N GLY A 244 7.16 -7.35 -4.85
CA GLY A 244 8.22 -7.03 -3.89
C GLY A 244 9.09 -5.83 -4.27
N THR A 245 8.71 -5.07 -5.29
CA THR A 245 9.26 -3.74 -5.58
C THR A 245 8.16 -2.71 -5.42
N TRP A 246 8.40 -1.69 -4.59
CA TRP A 246 7.37 -0.73 -4.19
C TRP A 246 7.53 0.59 -4.95
N PHE A 247 6.72 0.80 -5.97
CA PHE A 247 6.78 1.98 -6.81
C PHE A 247 6.04 3.15 -6.14
N PRO A 248 6.75 4.24 -5.79
CA PRO A 248 6.14 5.36 -5.10
C PRO A 248 5.53 6.36 -6.07
N GLU A 249 4.41 6.94 -5.64
CA GLU A 249 3.84 8.16 -6.18
C GLU A 249 3.44 9.07 -5.01
N MET A 250 3.97 10.28 -4.99
CA MET A 250 3.69 11.27 -3.96
C MET A 250 2.89 12.43 -4.56
N ALA A 251 1.70 12.68 -4.02
CA ALA A 251 0.83 13.77 -4.39
C ALA A 251 0.75 14.81 -3.26
N ARG A 252 0.58 16.09 -3.63
CA ARG A 252 0.25 17.15 -2.68
C ARG A 252 -1.22 17.54 -2.80
N TYR A 253 -1.89 17.61 -1.66
CA TYR A 253 -3.28 18.04 -1.54
C TYR A 253 -3.32 19.49 -1.01
N PHE A 254 -3.22 20.44 -1.96
CA PHE A 254 -3.36 21.90 -1.79
C PHE A 254 -2.32 22.63 -0.91
#